data_AF-J3KZA1-F1
#
_entry.id   AF-J3KZA1-F1
#
_cell.length_a   1.000
_cell.length_b   1.000
_cell.length_c   1.000
_cell.angle_alpha   90.00
_cell.angle_beta   90.00
_cell.angle_gamma   90.00
#
_symmetry.space_group_name_H-M   'P 1'
#
loop_
_entity.id
_entity.type
_entity.pdbx_description
1 polymer ?
#
loop_
_entity_poly.entity_id
_entity_poly.type
_entity_poly.pdbx_seq_one_letter_code
_entity_poly.pdbx_strand_id
1 'polypeptide(L)'
;MAHPVAEADEKSPFGSLTPEEFYARHGVVHSSSTFVNPRGLRIFTQRWVPAGDAPLLGAIAVVHGFTGESSWTSRFEEVELPLLVVHGGDDTVCDPGCAEELHRRAGSKDKTLHVYPGMWHQLVGEPDENVEKVFGDVLDWLKSHAAAAAAAE
;
A
#
# COMPACT_ATOMS: atom_id res chain seq x y z
N MET A 1 9.68 -2.72 -19.96
CA MET A 1 8.28 -3.16 -20.15
C MET A 1 7.41 -1.98 -19.73
N ALA A 2 6.37 -1.61 -20.47
CA ALA A 2 5.49 -0.51 -20.05
C ALA A 2 4.76 -0.91 -18.76
N HIS A 3 4.54 0.04 -17.86
CA HIS A 3 3.81 -0.20 -16.62
C HIS A 3 2.36 -0.63 -16.96
N PRO A 4 1.74 -1.61 -16.26
CA PRO A 4 0.39 -2.09 -16.58
C PRO A 4 -0.69 -1.00 -16.59
N VAL A 5 -0.48 0.11 -15.86
CA VAL A 5 -1.37 1.28 -15.90
C VAL A 5 -1.48 1.92 -17.29
N ALA A 6 -0.49 1.72 -18.16
CA ALA A 6 -0.52 2.23 -19.53
C ALA A 6 -1.60 1.56 -20.39
N GLU A 7 -2.18 0.43 -19.93
CA GLU A 7 -3.33 -0.20 -20.58
C GLU A 7 -4.66 0.44 -20.15
N ALA A 8 -4.69 1.29 -19.11
CA ALA A 8 -5.91 1.95 -18.63
C ALA A 8 -6.45 2.97 -19.64
N ASP A 9 -7.76 3.15 -19.65
CA ASP A 9 -8.45 4.18 -20.42
C ASP A 9 -9.48 4.94 -19.58
N GLU A 10 -10.19 5.88 -20.19
CA GLU A 10 -11.19 6.73 -19.52
C GLU A 10 -12.36 5.94 -18.90
N LYS A 11 -12.57 4.69 -19.32
CA LYS A 11 -13.70 3.85 -18.91
C LYS A 11 -13.29 2.73 -17.97
N SER A 12 -12.04 2.31 -18.00
CA SER A 12 -11.57 1.13 -17.29
C SER A 12 -10.09 1.24 -16.89
N PRO A 13 -9.74 0.93 -15.63
CA PRO A 13 -8.35 0.80 -15.23
C PRO A 13 -7.64 -0.40 -15.88
N PHE A 14 -8.39 -1.28 -16.55
CA PHE A 14 -7.88 -2.45 -17.27
C PHE A 14 -7.95 -2.27 -18.80
N GLY A 15 -8.30 -1.07 -19.26
CA GLY A 15 -8.54 -0.79 -20.67
C GLY A 15 -9.64 -1.65 -21.26
N SER A 16 -9.33 -2.32 -22.37
CA SER A 16 -10.24 -3.21 -23.07
C SER A 16 -10.41 -4.60 -22.45
N LEU A 17 -9.67 -4.93 -21.39
CA LEU A 17 -9.72 -6.24 -20.74
C LEU A 17 -10.72 -6.28 -19.60
N THR A 18 -11.23 -7.48 -19.34
CA THR A 18 -11.83 -7.79 -18.03
C THR A 18 -10.74 -7.85 -16.96
N PRO A 19 -11.08 -7.65 -15.67
CA PRO A 19 -10.12 -7.81 -14.57
C PRO A 19 -9.44 -9.19 -14.59
N GLU A 20 -10.19 -10.26 -14.84
CA GLU A 20 -9.68 -11.62 -14.91
C GLU A 20 -8.64 -11.80 -16.03
N GLU A 21 -8.92 -11.29 -17.23
CA GLU A 21 -7.99 -11.32 -18.35
C GLU A 21 -6.73 -10.49 -18.09
N PHE A 22 -6.88 -9.32 -17.46
CA PHE A 22 -5.77 -8.47 -17.08
C PHE A 22 -4.85 -9.18 -16.09
N TYR A 23 -5.39 -9.71 -14.99
CA TYR A 23 -4.57 -10.39 -13.98
C TYR A 23 -3.91 -11.65 -14.54
N ALA A 24 -4.64 -12.47 -15.34
CA ALA A 24 -4.06 -13.65 -15.97
C ALA A 24 -2.89 -13.30 -16.90
N ARG A 25 -3.02 -12.23 -17.70
CA ARG A 25 -1.95 -11.72 -18.58
C ARG A 25 -0.70 -11.33 -17.80
N HIS A 26 -0.88 -10.74 -16.63
CA HIS A 26 0.21 -10.29 -15.76
C HIS A 26 0.69 -11.35 -14.77
N GLY A 27 0.22 -12.61 -14.90
CA GLY A 27 0.62 -13.70 -14.01
C GLY A 27 0.19 -13.47 -12.56
N VAL A 28 -0.98 -12.89 -12.35
CA VAL A 28 -1.55 -12.58 -11.03
C VAL A 28 -2.85 -13.36 -10.85
N VAL A 29 -3.04 -13.93 -9.66
CA VAL A 29 -4.33 -14.46 -9.21
C VAL A 29 -4.95 -13.45 -8.25
N HIS A 30 -6.12 -12.93 -8.63
CA HIS A 30 -6.92 -12.04 -7.80
C HIS A 30 -8.04 -12.81 -7.09
N SER A 31 -8.32 -12.41 -5.85
CA SER A 31 -9.51 -12.84 -5.12
C SER A 31 -10.05 -11.70 -4.28
N SER A 32 -11.34 -11.74 -3.97
CA SER A 32 -11.96 -10.84 -3.02
C SER A 32 -12.81 -11.59 -2.02
N SER A 33 -12.95 -11.02 -0.82
CA SER A 33 -13.79 -11.60 0.23
C SER A 33 -14.41 -10.51 1.09
N THR A 34 -15.28 -10.91 2.00
CA THR A 34 -15.86 -10.01 2.98
C THR A 34 -15.98 -10.73 4.32
N PHE A 35 -15.65 -10.05 5.40
CA PHE A 35 -15.93 -10.51 6.76
C PHE A 35 -16.60 -9.40 7.58
N VAL A 36 -17.25 -9.77 8.68
CA VAL A 36 -17.86 -8.83 9.63
C VAL A 36 -16.99 -8.79 10.87
N ASN A 37 -16.57 -7.59 11.29
CA ASN A 37 -15.78 -7.44 12.52
C ASN A 37 -16.68 -7.52 13.77
N PRO A 38 -16.12 -7.61 14.99
CA PRO A 38 -16.91 -7.67 16.23
C PRO A 38 -17.84 -6.47 16.49
N ARG A 39 -17.63 -5.35 15.77
CA ARG A 39 -18.49 -4.15 15.84
C ARG A 39 -19.65 -4.21 14.83
N GLY A 40 -19.80 -5.29 14.07
CA GLY A 40 -20.83 -5.43 13.03
C GLY A 40 -20.49 -4.72 11.72
N LEU A 41 -19.26 -4.19 11.55
CA LEU A 41 -18.86 -3.54 10.30
C LEU A 41 -18.45 -4.59 9.26
N ARG A 42 -19.01 -4.47 8.06
CA ARG A 42 -18.68 -5.30 6.91
C ARG A 42 -17.39 -4.80 6.27
N ILE A 43 -16.32 -5.57 6.36
CA ILE A 43 -15.00 -5.27 5.79
C ILE A 43 -14.83 -6.04 4.49
N PHE A 44 -14.62 -5.32 3.40
CA PHE A 44 -14.25 -5.89 2.11
C PHE A 44 -12.73 -6.02 2.01
N THR A 45 -12.26 -7.14 1.46
CA THR A 45 -10.83 -7.37 1.24
C THR A 45 -10.59 -7.84 -0.18
N GLN A 46 -9.43 -7.46 -0.72
CA GLN A 46 -8.93 -7.96 -1.99
C GLN A 46 -7.50 -8.46 -1.78
N ARG A 47 -7.13 -9.49 -2.55
CA ARG A 47 -5.81 -10.10 -2.52
C ARG A 47 -5.35 -10.37 -3.94
N TRP A 48 -4.10 -10.05 -4.21
CA TRP A 48 -3.39 -10.37 -5.45
C TRP A 48 -2.15 -11.18 -5.09
N VAL A 49 -1.98 -12.34 -5.72
CA VAL A 49 -0.79 -13.19 -5.54
C VAL A 49 -0.18 -13.53 -6.90
N PRO A 50 1.15 -13.71 -7.00
CA PRO A 50 1.76 -14.29 -8.18
C PRO A 50 1.12 -15.64 -8.54
N ALA A 51 0.87 -15.87 -9.83
CA ALA A 51 0.37 -17.14 -10.33
C ALA A 51 1.50 -18.18 -10.43
N GLY A 52 1.14 -19.46 -10.27
CA GLY A 52 2.09 -20.58 -10.31
C GLY A 52 3.00 -20.65 -9.08
N ASP A 53 4.20 -21.19 -9.27
CA ASP A 53 5.17 -21.46 -8.19
C ASP A 53 6.20 -20.32 -8.01
N ALA A 54 5.83 -19.09 -8.38
CA ALA A 54 6.71 -17.95 -8.23
C ALA A 54 7.01 -17.71 -6.73
N PRO A 55 8.29 -17.48 -6.35
CA PRO A 55 8.66 -17.28 -4.95
C PRO A 55 8.01 -15.99 -4.43
N LEU A 56 7.35 -16.10 -3.27
CA LEU A 56 6.80 -14.94 -2.56
C LEU A 56 7.95 -14.19 -1.89
N LEU A 57 8.25 -13.00 -2.40
CA LEU A 57 9.32 -12.14 -1.86
C LEU A 57 8.87 -11.35 -0.63
N GLY A 58 7.56 -11.19 -0.43
CA GLY A 58 6.99 -10.43 0.67
C GLY A 58 5.48 -10.26 0.55
N ALA A 59 4.85 -9.72 1.59
CA ALA A 59 3.44 -9.37 1.59
C ALA A 59 3.27 -7.86 1.81
N ILE A 60 2.45 -7.22 0.96
CA ILE A 60 2.09 -5.81 1.09
C ILE A 60 0.63 -5.75 1.54
N ALA A 61 0.36 -5.08 2.64
CA ALA A 61 -0.99 -4.81 3.12
C ALA A 61 -1.31 -3.32 2.94
N VAL A 62 -2.24 -3.02 2.03
CA VAL A 62 -2.76 -1.65 1.83
C VAL A 62 -4.13 -1.55 2.48
N VAL A 63 -4.29 -0.64 3.44
CA VAL A 63 -5.56 -0.43 4.16
C VAL A 63 -6.10 0.94 3.78
N HIS A 64 -7.21 0.99 3.02
CA HIS A 64 -7.85 2.21 2.55
C HIS A 64 -9.21 2.44 3.23
N GLY A 65 -9.57 3.68 3.55
CA GLY A 65 -10.89 4.03 4.10
C GLY A 65 -11.05 3.78 5.61
N PHE A 66 -9.97 3.81 6.38
CA PHE A 66 -10.02 3.66 7.83
C PHE A 66 -10.51 4.96 8.50
N THR A 67 -11.83 5.13 8.59
CA THR A 67 -12.43 6.34 9.17
C THR A 67 -12.27 6.38 10.70
N GLY A 68 -11.51 7.37 11.16
CA GLY A 68 -11.92 8.34 12.19
C GLY A 68 -12.03 7.93 13.67
N GLU A 69 -12.19 6.66 14.04
CA GLU A 69 -12.29 6.33 15.46
C GLU A 69 -10.93 6.10 16.10
N SER A 70 -10.56 7.08 16.92
CA SER A 70 -9.34 7.36 17.69
C SER A 70 -8.90 6.23 18.65
N SER A 71 -9.46 5.02 18.57
CA SER A 71 -9.04 3.89 19.38
C SER A 71 -7.75 3.24 18.90
N TRP A 72 -7.34 3.44 17.64
CA TRP A 72 -6.13 2.81 17.09
C TRP A 72 -4.85 3.58 17.36
N THR A 73 -4.91 4.90 17.55
CA THR A 73 -3.79 5.65 18.14
C THR A 73 -3.46 5.14 19.54
N SER A 74 -4.36 4.41 20.21
CA SER A 74 -4.08 3.77 21.51
C SER A 74 -3.35 2.43 21.38
N ARG A 75 -3.09 1.95 20.15
CA ARG A 75 -2.47 0.65 19.86
C ARG A 75 -1.36 0.74 18.81
N PHE A 76 -0.82 1.93 18.57
CA PHE A 76 0.32 2.07 17.65
C PHE A 76 1.49 1.19 18.09
N GLU A 77 1.68 1.05 19.39
CA GLU A 77 2.69 0.21 20.02
C GLU A 77 2.58 -1.28 19.63
N GLU A 78 1.39 -1.76 19.23
CA GLU A 78 1.16 -3.15 18.79
C GLU A 78 1.64 -3.41 17.35
N VAL A 79 2.01 -2.36 16.59
CA VAL A 79 2.56 -2.49 15.24
C VAL A 79 4.04 -2.84 15.32
N GLU A 80 4.37 -4.14 15.30
CA GLU A 80 5.75 -4.65 15.46
C GLU A 80 6.45 -5.04 14.14
N LEU A 81 5.71 -5.19 13.04
CA LEU A 81 6.23 -5.55 11.72
C LEU A 81 7.07 -4.41 11.10
N PRO A 82 7.98 -4.71 10.16
CA PRO A 82 8.61 -3.68 9.32
C PRO A 82 7.56 -2.74 8.72
N LEU A 83 7.75 -1.44 8.92
CA LEU A 83 6.73 -0.42 8.65
C LEU A 83 7.29 0.69 7.77
N LEU A 84 6.70 0.87 6.60
CA LEU A 84 6.87 2.08 5.79
C LEU A 84 5.62 2.95 5.89
N VAL A 85 5.80 4.22 6.25
CA VAL A 85 4.76 5.25 6.23
C VAL A 85 5.12 6.28 5.15
N VAL A 86 4.20 6.53 4.22
CA VAL A 86 4.33 7.57 3.19
C VAL A 86 3.17 8.54 3.30
N HIS A 87 3.43 9.85 3.24
CA HIS A 87 2.40 10.87 3.44
C HIS A 87 2.67 12.16 2.66
N GLY A 88 1.63 12.84 2.17
CA GLY A 88 1.76 14.15 1.54
C GLY A 88 1.94 15.25 2.57
N GLY A 89 2.96 16.09 2.44
CA GLY A 89 3.29 17.14 3.41
C GLY A 89 2.25 18.26 3.51
N ASP A 90 1.44 18.44 2.46
CA ASP A 90 0.41 19.46 2.38
C ASP A 90 -1.00 18.81 2.40
N ASP A 91 -1.10 17.56 2.85
CA ASP A 91 -2.37 16.84 2.99
C ASP A 91 -3.28 17.53 4.03
N THR A 92 -4.37 18.12 3.56
CA THR A 92 -5.40 18.77 4.39
C THR A 92 -6.58 17.86 4.72
N VAL A 93 -6.63 16.65 4.15
CA VAL A 93 -7.64 15.62 4.42
C VAL A 93 -7.21 14.77 5.61
N CYS A 94 -5.96 14.29 5.59
CA CYS A 94 -5.33 13.55 6.68
C CYS A 94 -4.09 14.30 7.16
N ASP A 95 -4.14 14.84 8.37
CA ASP A 95 -3.04 15.60 8.96
C ASP A 95 -1.73 14.77 8.99
N PRO A 96 -0.60 15.28 8.43
CA PRO A 96 0.68 14.57 8.43
C PRO A 96 1.21 14.25 9.83
N GLY A 97 0.83 15.03 10.84
CA GLY A 97 1.15 14.75 12.24
C GLY A 97 0.58 13.42 12.74
N CYS A 98 -0.50 12.91 12.15
CA CYS A 98 -0.98 11.56 12.43
C CYS A 98 0.00 10.48 11.96
N ALA A 99 0.61 10.67 10.78
CA ALA A 99 1.61 9.75 10.24
C ALA A 99 2.90 9.79 11.04
N GLU A 100 3.33 10.98 11.47
CA GLU A 100 4.46 11.18 12.37
C GLU A 100 4.24 10.49 13.73
N GLU A 101 3.04 10.63 14.30
CA GLU A 101 2.70 10.01 15.59
C GLU A 101 2.64 8.49 15.50
N LEU A 102 2.08 7.93 14.42
CA LEU A 102 2.12 6.49 14.14
C LEU A 102 3.57 6.01 14.08
N HIS A 103 4.41 6.66 13.26
CA HIS A 103 5.81 6.29 13.14
C HIS A 103 6.52 6.37 14.50
N ARG A 104 6.29 7.43 15.28
CA ARG A 104 6.90 7.61 16.59
C ARG A 104 6.54 6.48 17.55
N ARG A 105 5.26 6.10 17.63
CA ARG A 105 4.75 5.17 18.63
C ARG A 105 4.72 3.70 18.20
N ALA A 106 4.86 3.41 16.91
CA ALA A 106 4.94 2.04 16.41
C ALA A 106 5.97 1.21 17.20
N GLY A 107 5.59 0.02 17.65
CA GLY A 107 6.47 -0.91 18.38
C GLY A 107 7.63 -1.45 17.53
N SER A 108 7.45 -1.40 16.22
CA SER A 108 8.38 -1.85 15.18
C SER A 108 9.79 -1.30 15.38
N LYS A 109 10.77 -2.19 15.22
CA LYS A 109 12.20 -1.86 15.25
C LYS A 109 12.73 -1.44 13.89
N ASP A 110 11.96 -1.71 12.85
CA ASP A 110 12.29 -1.41 11.46
C ASP A 110 11.17 -0.56 10.89
N LYS A 111 11.32 0.76 11.01
CA LYS A 111 10.29 1.71 10.60
C LYS A 111 10.88 2.91 9.91
N THR A 112 10.24 3.30 8.81
CA THR A 112 10.64 4.40 7.92
C THR A 112 9.44 5.30 7.68
N LEU A 113 9.66 6.62 7.70
CA LEU A 113 8.65 7.63 7.36
C LEU A 113 9.17 8.53 6.23
N HIS A 114 8.36 8.70 5.20
CA HIS A 114 8.54 9.69 4.15
C HIS A 114 7.36 10.64 4.11
N VAL A 115 7.62 11.91 4.41
CA VAL A 115 6.68 13.01 4.21
C VAL A 115 7.15 13.81 3.01
N TYR A 116 6.30 13.93 1.99
CA TYR A 116 6.66 14.57 0.71
C TYR A 116 6.14 16.01 0.65
N PRO A 117 7.00 17.04 0.79
CA PRO A 117 6.57 18.43 0.83
C PRO A 117 5.81 18.84 -0.43
N GLY A 118 4.72 19.60 -0.29
CA GLY A 118 3.92 20.07 -1.42
C GLY A 118 2.93 19.05 -2.00
N MET A 119 3.03 17.76 -1.62
CA MET A 119 2.10 16.72 -2.07
C MET A 119 0.87 16.65 -1.17
N TRP A 120 -0.29 16.37 -1.75
CA TRP A 120 -1.60 16.32 -1.11
C TRP A 120 -1.99 14.87 -0.74
N HIS A 121 -3.27 14.65 -0.42
CA HIS A 121 -3.80 13.38 0.06
C HIS A 121 -3.63 12.21 -0.92
N GLN A 122 -3.98 12.43 -2.19
CA GLN A 122 -4.06 11.36 -3.18
C GLN A 122 -2.73 11.25 -3.93
N LEU A 123 -1.73 10.61 -3.31
CA LEU A 123 -0.38 10.47 -3.89
C LEU A 123 -0.35 9.84 -5.30
N VAL A 124 -1.32 8.99 -5.64
CA VAL A 124 -1.49 8.42 -7.00
C VAL A 124 -2.00 9.43 -8.04
N GLY A 125 -2.57 10.54 -7.61
CA GLY A 125 -3.11 11.61 -8.45
C GLY A 125 -2.24 12.86 -8.49
N GLU A 126 -1.05 12.80 -7.92
CA GLU A 126 -0.03 13.84 -8.04
C GLU A 126 0.52 13.92 -9.48
N PRO A 127 1.27 14.98 -9.85
CA PRO A 127 2.00 15.01 -11.13
C PRO A 127 2.87 13.77 -11.34
N ASP A 128 3.05 13.33 -12.58
CA ASP A 128 3.77 12.09 -12.92
C ASP A 128 5.13 11.97 -12.23
N GLU A 129 5.89 13.07 -12.14
CA GLU A 129 7.19 13.10 -11.46
C GLU A 129 7.11 12.76 -9.95
N ASN A 130 6.03 13.19 -9.29
CA ASN A 130 5.77 12.92 -7.89
C ASN A 130 5.28 11.48 -7.70
N VAL A 131 4.43 10.98 -8.60
CA VAL A 131 3.97 9.60 -8.61
C VAL A 131 5.17 8.66 -8.74
N GLU A 132 6.00 8.85 -9.77
CA GLU A 132 7.20 8.03 -9.98
C GLU A 132 8.14 8.08 -8.78
N LYS A 133 8.30 9.25 -8.15
CA LYS A 133 9.10 9.40 -6.93
C LYS A 133 8.55 8.57 -5.77
N VAL A 134 7.28 8.77 -5.41
CA VAL A 134 6.65 8.10 -4.25
C VAL A 134 6.63 6.58 -4.45
N PHE A 135 6.19 6.11 -5.62
CA PHE A 135 6.09 4.68 -5.90
C PHE A 135 7.46 4.03 -6.11
N GLY A 136 8.45 4.79 -6.60
CA GLY A 136 9.85 4.38 -6.62
C GLY A 136 10.41 4.13 -5.21
N ASP A 137 10.23 5.08 -4.30
CA ASP A 137 10.68 4.95 -2.90
C ASP A 137 10.03 3.73 -2.21
N VAL A 138 8.72 3.52 -2.42
CA VAL A 138 7.98 2.35 -1.91
C VAL A 138 8.56 1.05 -2.48
N LEU A 139 8.78 0.99 -3.80
CA LEU A 139 9.30 -0.20 -4.46
C LEU A 139 10.72 -0.55 -4.00
N ASP A 140 11.58 0.45 -3.85
CA ASP A 140 12.96 0.25 -3.41
C ASP A 140 13.03 -0.17 -1.95
N TRP A 141 12.18 0.39 -1.09
CA TRP A 141 12.00 -0.08 0.28
C TRP A 141 11.61 -1.57 0.28
N LEU A 142 10.60 -1.97 -0.49
CA LEU A 142 10.18 -3.37 -0.57
C LEU A 142 11.29 -4.31 -1.06
N LYS A 143 12.02 -3.94 -2.12
CA LYS A 143 13.13 -4.73 -2.66
C LYS A 143 14.25 -4.93 -1.64
N SER A 144 14.63 -3.87 -0.92
CA SER A 144 15.70 -3.95 0.07
C SER A 144 15.35 -4.92 1.21
N HIS A 145 14.10 -4.91 1.69
CA HIS A 145 13.67 -5.80 2.78
C HIS A 145 13.51 -7.24 2.30
N ALA A 146 13.04 -7.46 1.07
CA ALA A 146 13.00 -8.78 0.47
C ALA A 146 14.41 -9.38 0.32
N ALA A 147 15.38 -8.59 -0.15
CA ALA A 147 16.77 -9.03 -0.27
C ALA A 147 17.41 -9.33 1.09
N ALA A 148 17.16 -8.48 2.10
CA ALA A 148 17.66 -8.70 3.45
C ALA A 148 17.06 -9.97 4.09
N ALA A 149 15.76 -10.23 3.89
CA ALA A 149 15.10 -11.43 4.37
C ALA A 149 15.69 -12.69 3.71
N ALA A 150 15.90 -12.69 2.40
CA ALA A 150 16.50 -13.82 1.68
C ALA A 150 17.96 -14.09 2.08
N ALA A 151 18.70 -13.08 2.53
CA ALA A 151 20.07 -13.23 3.02
C ALA A 151 20.17 -13.72 4.48
N ALA A 152 19.06 -13.71 5.22
CA ALA A 152 18.97 -14.17 6.60
C ALA A 152 18.56 -15.65 6.72
N GLU A 153 18.16 -16.29 5.61
CA GLU A 153 17.96 -17.74 5.46
C GLU A 153 19.26 -18.48 5.09
#